data_AF-A0A2N1Z792-F1
#
_entry.id   AF-A0A2N1Z792-F1
#
_cell.length_a   1.000
_cell.length_b   1.000
_cell.length_c   1.000
_cell.angle_alpha   90.00
_cell.angle_beta   90.00
_cell.angle_gamma   90.00
#
_symmetry.space_group_name_H-M   'P 1'
#
loop_
_entity.id
_entity.type
_entity.pdbx_description
1 polymer ?
#
loop_
_entity_poly.entity_id
_entity_poly.type
_entity_poly.pdbx_seq_one_letter_code
_entity_poly.pdbx_strand_id
1 'polypeptide(L)'
;MKSKDKVVTPLHLLQGLTQTLNAHLSEACDQALKDARKALEKLNKQQTKLEEKRAEAESRLAVKQASDQKGVGKAAEKLTALRQAETELLVVRKSVEAYTRQLQSDVRQTLRIAKGLQRIEEQASVAIDKRNNPAAPATRPRRKPKATA
;
A
#
# COMPACT_ATOMS: atom_id res chain seq x y z
N MET A 1 11.16 -21.35 37.48
CA MET A 1 9.75 -20.91 37.51
C MET A 1 9.10 -21.35 36.20
N LYS A 2 8.37 -22.46 36.20
CA LYS A 2 7.72 -23.00 35.00
C LYS A 2 6.47 -22.17 34.73
N SER A 3 6.46 -21.45 33.61
CA SER A 3 5.28 -20.77 33.09
C SER A 3 4.15 -21.80 33.07
N LYS A 4 3.11 -21.56 33.88
CA LYS A 4 1.88 -22.33 33.89
C LYS A 4 1.40 -22.32 32.45
N ASP A 5 1.46 -23.46 31.75
CA ASP A 5 1.03 -23.58 30.36
C ASP A 5 -0.46 -23.21 30.30
N LYS A 6 -0.73 -21.92 30.07
CA LYS A 6 -2.07 -21.41 29.84
C LYS A 6 -2.50 -22.03 28.54
N VAL A 7 -3.45 -22.96 28.61
CA VAL A 7 -4.10 -23.53 27.43
C VAL A 7 -4.49 -22.39 26.51
N VAL A 8 -3.94 -22.40 25.29
CA VAL A 8 -4.28 -21.45 24.23
C VAL A 8 -5.76 -21.61 23.95
N THR A 9 -6.55 -20.64 24.37
CA THR A 9 -7.98 -20.64 24.09
C THR A 9 -8.27 -20.02 22.74
N PRO A 10 -9.46 -20.29 22.16
CA PRO A 10 -9.90 -19.62 20.95
C PRO A 10 -9.75 -18.08 20.99
N LEU A 11 -9.94 -17.45 22.16
CA LEU A 11 -9.70 -16.02 22.34
C LEU A 11 -8.24 -15.58 22.13
N HIS A 12 -7.27 -16.35 22.62
CA HIS A 12 -5.84 -16.04 22.42
C HIS A 12 -5.44 -16.24 20.95
N LEU A 13 -6.00 -17.28 20.31
CA LEU A 13 -5.80 -17.49 18.87
C LEU A 13 -6.40 -16.34 18.04
N LEU A 14 -7.61 -15.91 18.36
CA LEU A 14 -8.28 -14.78 17.69
C LEU A 14 -7.45 -13.50 17.83
N GLN A 15 -6.96 -13.18 19.03
CA GLN A 15 -6.11 -12.03 19.28
C GLN A 15 -4.85 -12.08 18.40
N GLY A 16 -4.11 -13.19 18.44
CA GLY A 16 -2.88 -13.35 17.66
C GLY A 16 -3.10 -13.28 16.16
N LEU A 17 -4.11 -13.99 15.63
CA LEU A 17 -4.44 -13.95 14.20
C LEU A 17 -4.81 -12.54 13.74
N THR A 18 -5.57 -11.81 14.55
CA THR A 18 -6.01 -10.45 14.23
C THR A 18 -4.84 -9.48 14.22
N GLN A 19 -3.93 -9.60 15.20
CA GLN A 19 -2.70 -8.80 15.27
C GLN A 19 -1.78 -9.06 14.06
N THR A 20 -1.50 -10.34 13.77
CA THR A 20 -0.65 -10.75 12.63
C THR A 20 -1.26 -10.32 11.30
N LEU A 21 -2.56 -10.54 11.10
CA LEU A 21 -3.25 -10.13 9.89
C LEU A 21 -3.18 -8.61 9.68
N ASN A 22 -3.42 -7.82 10.72
CA ASN A 22 -3.37 -6.37 10.64
C ASN A 22 -1.96 -5.85 10.32
N ALA A 23 -0.93 -6.44 10.93
CA ALA A 23 0.47 -6.12 10.64
C ALA A 23 0.83 -6.39 9.17
N HIS A 24 0.54 -7.59 8.67
CA HIS A 24 0.79 -7.95 7.27
C HIS A 24 0.00 -7.08 6.29
N LEU A 25 -1.24 -6.74 6.63
CA LEU A 25 -2.07 -5.89 5.79
C LEU A 25 -1.48 -4.48 5.65
N SER A 26 -0.99 -3.90 6.76
CA SER A 26 -0.32 -2.59 6.75
C SER A 26 0.96 -2.64 5.92
N GLU A 27 1.80 -3.65 6.12
CA GLU A 27 3.05 -3.82 5.38
C GLU A 27 2.79 -4.00 3.87
N ALA A 28 1.81 -4.83 3.51
CA ALA A 28 1.42 -5.05 2.12
C ALA A 28 0.91 -3.75 1.46
N CYS A 29 0.14 -2.94 2.18
CA CYS A 29 -0.31 -1.64 1.69
C CYS A 29 0.86 -0.68 1.42
N ASP A 30 1.80 -0.57 2.36
CA ASP A 30 2.98 0.27 2.20
C ASP A 30 3.86 -0.21 1.04
N GLN A 31 4.04 -1.52 0.92
CA GLN A 31 4.84 -2.12 -0.14
C GLN A 31 4.21 -1.88 -1.51
N ALA A 32 2.90 -2.07 -1.65
CA ALA A 32 2.18 -1.80 -2.89
C ALA A 32 2.36 -0.33 -3.35
N LEU A 33 2.29 0.63 -2.41
CA LEU A 33 2.53 2.04 -2.72
C LEU A 33 3.98 2.32 -3.10
N LYS A 34 4.96 1.69 -2.44
CA LYS A 34 6.38 1.81 -2.80
C LYS A 34 6.63 1.32 -4.22
N ASP A 35 6.04 0.19 -4.60
CA ASP A 35 6.26 -0.41 -5.91
C ASP A 35 5.61 0.41 -7.04
N ALA A 36 4.42 0.98 -6.79
CA ALA A 36 3.81 1.94 -7.71
C ALA A 36 4.68 3.20 -7.92
N ARG A 37 5.26 3.76 -6.84
CA ARG A 37 6.18 4.89 -6.93
C ARG A 37 7.45 4.55 -7.72
N LYS A 38 8.04 3.38 -7.47
CA LYS A 38 9.20 2.89 -8.24
C LYS A 38 8.89 2.74 -9.72
N ALA A 39 7.67 2.32 -10.08
CA ALA A 39 7.25 2.25 -11.48
C ALA A 39 7.24 3.66 -12.15
N LEU A 40 6.71 4.67 -11.46
CA LEU A 40 6.74 6.06 -11.93
C LEU A 40 8.17 6.60 -12.04
N GLU A 41 9.06 6.30 -11.09
CA GLU A 41 10.46 6.69 -11.16
C GLU A 41 11.18 6.10 -12.39
N LYS A 42 10.88 4.84 -12.74
CA LYS A 42 11.43 4.21 -13.95
C LYS A 42 10.97 4.93 -15.22
N LEU A 43 9.70 5.30 -15.28
CA LEU A 43 9.13 6.05 -16.42
C LEU A 43 9.75 7.45 -16.53
N ASN A 44 9.92 8.14 -15.40
CA ASN A 44 10.61 9.44 -15.38
C ASN A 44 12.05 9.33 -15.91
N LYS A 45 12.79 8.29 -15.51
CA LYS A 45 14.15 8.03 -16.04
C LYS A 45 14.16 7.69 -17.53
N GLN A 46 13.12 7.04 -18.04
CA GLN A 46 12.98 6.79 -19.48
C GLN A 46 12.69 8.08 -20.23
N GLN A 47 11.86 8.95 -19.65
CA GLN A 47 11.50 10.23 -20.23
C GLN A 47 12.73 11.13 -20.35
N THR A 48 13.52 11.31 -19.27
CA THR A 48 14.72 12.14 -19.31
C THR A 48 15.72 11.64 -20.36
N LYS A 49 15.90 10.32 -20.47
CA LYS A 49 16.78 9.72 -21.49
C LYS A 49 16.29 9.94 -22.93
N LEU A 50 14.97 9.93 -23.15
CA LEU A 50 14.41 10.22 -24.48
C LEU A 50 14.56 11.71 -24.81
N GLU A 51 14.31 12.59 -23.86
CA GLU A 51 14.49 14.04 -24.01
C GLU A 51 15.95 14.39 -24.34
N GLU A 52 16.92 13.80 -23.64
CA GLU A 52 18.36 13.95 -23.92
C GLU A 52 18.71 13.48 -25.34
N LYS A 53 18.25 12.28 -25.73
CA LYS A 53 18.47 11.74 -27.08
C LYS A 53 17.84 12.59 -28.17
N ARG A 54 16.66 13.16 -27.90
CA ARG A 54 15.97 14.07 -28.82
C ARG A 54 16.78 15.34 -28.99
N ALA A 55 17.21 15.98 -27.90
CA ALA A 55 18.02 17.19 -27.96
C ALA A 55 19.32 16.96 -28.76
N GLU A 56 20.00 15.83 -28.55
CA GLU A 56 21.18 15.47 -29.32
C GLU A 56 20.86 15.24 -30.81
N ALA A 57 19.75 14.56 -31.12
CA ALA A 57 19.31 14.36 -32.50
C ALA A 57 18.93 15.67 -33.21
N GLU A 58 18.30 16.62 -32.50
CA GLU A 58 17.95 17.96 -32.99
C GLU A 58 19.21 18.77 -33.32
N SER A 59 20.18 18.78 -32.41
CA SER A 59 21.48 19.43 -32.63
C SER A 59 22.20 18.85 -33.87
N ARG A 60 22.26 17.51 -33.98
CA ARG A 60 22.87 16.83 -35.13
C ARG A 60 22.15 17.12 -36.45
N LEU A 61 20.83 17.25 -36.42
CA LEU A 61 20.03 17.60 -37.59
C LEU A 61 20.32 19.04 -38.04
N ALA A 62 20.39 19.99 -37.10
CA ALA A 62 20.74 21.38 -37.41
C ALA A 62 22.13 21.51 -38.05
N VAL A 63 23.14 20.81 -37.52
CA VAL A 63 24.49 20.79 -38.10
C VAL A 63 24.48 20.25 -39.53
N LYS A 64 23.81 19.12 -39.79
CA LYS A 64 23.72 18.56 -41.15
C LYS A 64 23.03 19.49 -42.13
N GLN A 65 21.93 20.11 -41.72
CA GLN A 65 21.21 21.07 -42.56
C GLN A 65 22.10 22.26 -42.96
N ALA A 66 23.03 22.67 -42.10
CA ALA A 66 23.96 23.76 -42.37
C ALA A 66 25.18 23.37 -43.23
N SER A 67 25.65 22.11 -43.16
CA SER A 67 26.93 21.69 -43.78
C SER A 67 26.79 20.81 -45.03
N ASP A 68 25.82 19.88 -45.07
CA ASP A 68 25.68 18.91 -46.17
C ASP A 68 24.26 18.31 -46.20
N GLN A 69 23.52 18.50 -47.30
CA GLN A 69 22.13 18.02 -47.42
C GLN A 69 22.04 16.47 -47.42
N LYS A 70 23.15 15.77 -47.71
CA LYS A 70 23.18 14.32 -47.76
C LYS A 70 23.00 13.71 -46.36
N GLY A 71 21.90 13.00 -46.14
CA GLY A 71 21.61 12.32 -44.87
C GLY A 71 20.83 13.14 -43.83
N VAL A 72 20.27 14.29 -44.23
CA VAL A 72 19.26 15.04 -43.46
C VAL A 72 17.97 14.21 -43.30
N GLY A 73 17.49 13.56 -44.37
CA GLY A 73 16.30 12.70 -44.32
C GLY A 73 16.40 11.61 -43.24
N LYS A 74 17.51 10.87 -43.21
CA LYS A 74 17.78 9.85 -42.17
C LYS A 74 17.86 10.43 -40.76
N ALA A 75 18.31 11.67 -40.60
CA ALA A 75 18.35 12.35 -39.29
C ALA A 75 16.93 12.77 -38.86
N ALA A 76 16.11 13.26 -39.79
CA ALA A 76 14.72 13.61 -39.56
C ALA A 76 13.88 12.36 -39.19
N GLU A 77 14.07 11.24 -39.88
CA GLU A 77 13.41 9.97 -39.56
C GLU A 77 13.71 9.50 -38.13
N LYS A 78 14.99 9.56 -37.70
CA LYS A 78 15.38 9.24 -36.32
C LYS A 78 14.68 10.15 -35.30
N LEU A 79 14.57 11.44 -35.62
CA LEU A 79 13.91 12.41 -34.76
C LEU A 79 12.40 12.13 -34.64
N THR A 80 11.75 11.76 -35.75
CA THR A 80 10.34 11.33 -35.77
C THR A 80 10.13 10.09 -34.90
N ALA A 81 11.00 9.08 -35.02
CA ALA A 81 10.93 7.87 -34.21
C ALA A 81 11.11 8.16 -32.70
N LEU A 82 12.01 9.08 -32.33
CA LEU A 82 12.17 9.51 -30.94
C LEU A 82 10.90 10.20 -30.40
N ARG A 83 10.26 11.07 -31.19
CA ARG A 83 9.00 11.73 -30.80
C ARG A 83 7.82 10.77 -30.69
N GLN A 84 7.78 9.73 -31.53
CA GLN A 84 6.81 8.65 -31.41
C GLN A 84 7.00 7.89 -30.10
N ALA A 85 8.24 7.52 -29.76
CA ALA A 85 8.56 6.86 -28.50
C ALA A 85 8.20 7.73 -27.27
N GLU A 86 8.41 9.05 -27.34
CA GLU A 86 7.95 9.98 -26.29
C GLU A 86 6.42 9.96 -26.13
N THR A 87 5.68 9.96 -27.24
CA THR A 87 4.21 9.91 -27.23
C THR A 87 3.71 8.62 -26.59
N GLU A 88 4.29 7.47 -26.96
CA GLU A 88 3.97 6.18 -26.36
C GLU A 88 4.29 6.16 -24.86
N LEU A 89 5.45 6.69 -24.45
CA LEU A 89 5.84 6.78 -23.05
C LEU A 89 4.87 7.63 -22.24
N LEU A 90 4.36 8.74 -22.81
CA LEU A 90 3.36 9.58 -22.16
C LEU A 90 2.03 8.85 -21.94
N VAL A 91 1.60 8.00 -22.88
CA VAL A 91 0.40 7.16 -22.71
C VAL A 91 0.59 6.18 -21.56
N VAL A 92 1.72 5.48 -21.51
CA VAL A 92 2.05 4.54 -20.43
C VAL A 92 2.16 5.27 -19.09
N ARG A 93 2.75 6.46 -19.06
CA ARG A 93 2.86 7.26 -17.84
C ARG A 93 1.48 7.63 -17.28
N LYS A 94 0.58 8.11 -18.12
CA LYS A 94 -0.79 8.44 -17.71
C LYS A 94 -1.54 7.23 -17.17
N SER A 95 -1.36 6.05 -17.77
CA SER A 95 -2.01 4.82 -17.28
C SER A 95 -1.47 4.39 -15.91
N VAL A 96 -0.15 4.45 -15.69
CA VAL A 96 0.46 4.15 -14.38
C VAL A 96 0.08 5.19 -13.32
N GLU A 97 -0.01 6.47 -13.68
CA GLU A 97 -0.49 7.52 -12.77
C GLU A 97 -1.96 7.29 -12.37
N ALA A 98 -2.83 6.90 -13.32
CA ALA A 98 -4.22 6.56 -13.04
C ALA A 98 -4.32 5.34 -12.12
N TYR A 99 -3.58 4.27 -12.42
CA TYR A 99 -3.52 3.08 -11.57
C TYR A 99 -3.03 3.40 -10.16
N THR A 100 -2.00 4.25 -10.04
CA THR A 100 -1.46 4.67 -8.73
C THR A 100 -2.51 5.40 -7.89
N ARG A 101 -3.34 6.25 -8.51
CA ARG A 101 -4.45 6.94 -7.80
C ARG A 101 -5.52 5.96 -7.32
N GLN A 102 -5.86 4.99 -8.15
CA GLN A 102 -6.80 3.93 -7.78
C GLN A 102 -6.25 3.11 -6.61
N LEU A 103 -5.01 2.65 -6.72
CA LEU A 103 -4.32 1.89 -5.67
C LEU A 103 -4.26 2.67 -4.33
N GLN A 104 -4.03 3.98 -4.36
CA GLN A 104 -4.08 4.81 -3.16
C GLN A 104 -5.48 4.84 -2.52
N SER A 105 -6.54 4.86 -3.34
CA SER A 105 -7.91 4.76 -2.85
C SER A 105 -8.17 3.40 -2.21
N ASP A 106 -7.73 2.32 -2.86
CA ASP A 106 -7.89 0.95 -2.39
C ASP A 106 -7.13 0.72 -1.08
N VAL A 107 -5.91 1.25 -0.95
CA VAL A 107 -5.13 1.23 0.29
C VAL A 107 -5.86 1.97 1.41
N ARG A 108 -6.38 3.17 1.16
CA ARG A 108 -7.17 3.92 2.17
C ARG A 108 -8.41 3.15 2.61
N GLN A 109 -9.13 2.56 1.67
CA GLN A 109 -10.31 1.74 1.97
C GLN A 109 -9.95 0.50 2.77
N THR A 110 -8.87 -0.19 2.39
CA THR A 110 -8.35 -1.37 3.06
C THR A 110 -7.98 -1.05 4.50
N LEU A 111 -7.20 0.01 4.74
CA LEU A 111 -6.81 0.43 6.09
C LEU A 111 -8.01 0.89 6.93
N ARG A 112 -9.05 1.46 6.30
CA ARG A 112 -10.31 1.77 7.00
C ARG A 112 -11.01 0.52 7.48
N ILE A 113 -11.08 -0.53 6.66
CA ILE A 113 -11.66 -1.83 7.02
C ILE A 113 -10.80 -2.50 8.11
N ALA A 114 -9.47 -2.39 8.01
CA ALA A 114 -8.51 -2.95 8.96
C ALA A 114 -8.69 -2.43 10.40
N LYS A 115 -9.24 -1.23 10.60
CA LYS A 115 -9.62 -0.75 11.95
C LYS A 115 -10.61 -1.67 12.66
N GLY A 116 -11.41 -2.44 11.91
CA GLY A 116 -12.26 -3.49 12.46
C GLY A 116 -11.46 -4.62 13.12
N LEU A 117 -10.29 -4.94 12.58
CA LEU A 117 -9.37 -5.93 13.18
C LEU A 117 -8.86 -5.43 14.54
N GLN A 118 -8.45 -4.17 14.64
CA GLN A 118 -8.03 -3.59 15.94
C GLN A 118 -9.11 -3.70 17.01
N ARG A 119 -10.38 -3.45 16.65
CA ARG A 119 -11.51 -3.61 17.57
C ARG A 119 -11.72 -5.05 18.01
N ILE A 120 -11.56 -6.01 17.09
CA ILE A 120 -11.66 -7.45 17.41
C ILE A 120 -10.52 -7.86 18.36
N GLU A 121 -9.31 -7.37 18.13
CA GLU A 121 -8.16 -7.59 19.01
C GLU A 121 -8.39 -7.04 20.42
N GLU A 122 -8.91 -5.81 20.53
CA GLU A 122 -9.30 -5.18 21.80
C GLU A 122 -10.39 -5.99 22.53
N GLN A 123 -11.44 -6.41 21.80
CA GLN A 123 -12.51 -7.24 22.36
C GLN A 123 -12.00 -8.59 22.85
N ALA A 124 -11.11 -9.23 22.09
CA ALA A 124 -10.47 -10.48 22.49
C ALA A 124 -9.62 -10.29 23.75
N SER A 125 -8.85 -9.19 23.82
CA SER A 125 -8.04 -8.83 25.00
C SER A 125 -8.90 -8.66 26.26
N VAL A 126 -9.98 -7.87 26.16
CA VAL A 126 -10.92 -7.68 27.27
C VAL A 126 -11.57 -8.99 27.71
N ALA A 127 -11.92 -9.88 26.77
CA ALA A 127 -12.50 -11.19 27.09
C ALA A 127 -11.48 -12.12 27.78
N ILE A 128 -10.22 -12.08 27.34
CA ILE A 128 -9.11 -12.79 28.00
C ILE A 128 -8.91 -12.29 29.42
N ASP A 129 -8.95 -10.97 29.64
CA ASP A 129 -8.79 -10.38 30.97
C ASP A 129 -9.93 -10.76 31.92
N LYS A 130 -11.18 -10.66 31.46
CA LYS A 130 -12.36 -11.10 32.23
C LYS A 130 -12.28 -12.57 32.61
N ARG A 131 -11.77 -13.42 31.71
CA ARG A 131 -11.55 -14.85 31.98
C ARG A 131 -10.44 -15.07 33.01
N ASN A 132 -9.33 -14.35 32.87
CA ASN A 132 -8.15 -14.51 33.73
C ASN A 132 -8.38 -13.92 35.13
N ASN A 133 -9.24 -12.91 35.24
CA ASN A 133 -9.51 -12.18 36.47
C ASN A 133 -11.03 -12.09 36.69
N PRO A 134 -11.71 -13.21 37.00
CA PRO A 134 -13.14 -13.21 37.25
C PRO A 134 -13.42 -12.37 38.50
N ALA A 135 -14.34 -11.40 38.37
CA ALA A 135 -14.80 -10.64 39.53
C ALA A 135 -15.41 -11.60 40.56
N ALA A 136 -15.12 -11.39 41.85
CA ALA A 136 -15.72 -12.16 42.93
C ALA A 136 -17.26 -12.07 42.82
N PRO A 137 -18.00 -13.17 43.01
CA PRO A 137 -19.45 -13.13 42.96
C PRO A 137 -19.94 -12.15 44.03
N ALA A 138 -20.68 -11.12 43.60
CA ALA A 138 -21.34 -10.21 44.51
C ALA A 138 -22.30 -11.03 45.39
N THR A 139 -21.98 -11.12 46.69
CA THR A 139 -22.86 -11.69 47.69
C THR A 139 -24.16 -10.88 47.70
N ARG A 140 -25.19 -11.38 47.04
CA ARG A 140 -26.54 -10.82 47.13
C ARG A 140 -26.92 -10.78 48.61
N PRO A 141 -27.29 -9.62 49.19
CA PRO A 141 -27.78 -9.60 50.56
C PRO A 141 -29.06 -10.43 50.63
N ARG A 142 -29.02 -11.51 51.42
CA ARG A 142 -30.16 -12.37 51.73
C ARG A 142 -31.25 -11.50 52.36
N ARG A 143 -32.31 -11.20 51.60
CA ARG A 143 -33.52 -10.57 52.15
C ARG A 143 -34.01 -11.45 53.31
N LYS A 144 -33.97 -10.92 54.53
CA LYS A 144 -34.62 -11.56 55.69
C LYS A 144 -36.13 -11.68 55.40
N PRO A 145 -36.76 -12.83 55.69
CA PRO A 145 -38.21 -12.93 55.58
C PRO A 145 -38.84 -12.02 56.66
N LYS A 146 -39.78 -11.17 56.25
CA LYS A 146 -40.59 -10.36 57.17
C LYS A 146 -41.66 -11.30 57.75
N ALA A 147 -41.55 -11.60 59.04
CA ALA A 147 -42.59 -12.33 59.76
C ALA A 147 -43.83 -11.44 59.91
N THR A 148 -44.99 -12.01 59.62
CA THR A 148 -46.32 -11.47 59.89
C THR A 148 -46.67 -11.63 61.37
N ALA A 149 -47.02 -10.53 62.02
CA ALA A 149 -47.95 -10.45 63.15
C ALA A 149 -48.38 -8.98 63.30
#